data_AF-A0A847AJY2-F1
#
_entry.id   AF-A0A847AJY2-F1
#
_cell.length_a   1.000
_cell.length_b   1.000
_cell.length_c   1.000
_cell.angle_alpha   90.00
_cell.angle_beta   90.00
_cell.angle_gamma   90.00
#
_symmetry.space_group_name_H-M   'P 1'
#
loop_
_entity.id
_entity.type
_entity.pdbx_description
1 polymer ?
#
loop_
_entity_poly.entity_id
_entity_poly.type
_entity_poly.pdbx_seq_one_letter_code
_entity_poly.pdbx_strand_id
1 'polypeptide(L)'
;MKPLNKKERNKAILKVTGLFLITFIIAILVGFTTMNTATLSDKKSNTELKKLKDNLKFQEEIFGPNVNQATGLLTKLPKYKEEGENKEVLNQDIAALLSKTKNEIAPEETWETTMYKDVIQSLSNLQLAYNDQISLLEDLGQSGEVSKKLQECMAEKNQLQNQLNMIQASGGGGGGGGGGSNAAVAQLEKDLKDTQQKLRQCNLENRALKQEVEKMRSR
;
A
#
# COMPACT_ATOMS: atom_id res chain seq x y z
N MET A 1 11.49 -16.74 94.52
CA MET A 1 10.16 -16.53 93.87
C MET A 1 9.19 -17.56 94.42
N LYS A 2 7.98 -17.17 94.84
CA LYS A 2 6.98 -18.12 95.34
C LYS A 2 6.49 -19.00 94.17
N PRO A 3 6.31 -20.33 94.37
CA PRO A 3 5.81 -21.19 93.31
C PRO A 3 4.39 -20.78 92.93
N LEU A 4 4.14 -20.59 91.63
CA LEU A 4 2.82 -20.21 91.11
C LEU A 4 1.77 -21.25 91.51
N ASN A 5 0.58 -20.74 91.88
CA ASN A 5 -0.57 -21.58 92.21
C ASN A 5 -0.93 -22.46 90.99
N LYS A 6 -1.39 -23.70 91.22
CA LYS A 6 -1.71 -24.68 90.16
C LYS A 6 -2.64 -24.09 89.08
N LYS A 7 -3.56 -23.19 89.47
CA LYS A 7 -4.45 -22.48 88.55
C LYS A 7 -3.71 -21.50 87.62
N GLU A 8 -2.70 -20.80 88.12
CA GLU A 8 -1.89 -19.85 87.34
C GLU A 8 -0.95 -20.57 86.37
N ARG A 9 -0.39 -21.71 86.79
CA ARG A 9 0.42 -22.59 85.92
C ARG A 9 -0.41 -23.10 84.74
N ASN A 10 -1.63 -23.58 84.96
CA ASN A 10 -2.50 -24.04 83.88
C ASN A 10 -2.89 -22.90 82.93
N LYS A 11 -3.16 -21.69 83.44
CA LYS A 11 -3.46 -20.52 82.60
C LYS A 11 -2.25 -20.09 81.77
N ALA A 12 -1.05 -20.17 82.33
CA ALA A 12 0.20 -19.89 81.62
C ALA A 12 0.46 -20.93 80.52
N ILE A 13 0.30 -22.23 80.82
CA ILE A 13 0.44 -23.31 79.84
C ILE A 13 -0.59 -23.14 78.71
N LEU A 14 -1.86 -22.88 79.03
CA LEU A 14 -2.90 -22.64 78.01
C LEU A 14 -2.57 -21.45 77.10
N LYS A 15 -2.03 -20.36 77.65
CA LYS A 15 -1.59 -19.19 76.86
C LYS A 15 -0.41 -19.53 75.95
N VAL A 16 0.58 -20.26 76.45
CA VAL A 16 1.75 -20.68 75.67
C VAL A 16 1.33 -21.64 74.56
N THR A 17 0.50 -22.64 74.86
CA THR A 17 -0.05 -23.58 73.86
C THR A 17 -0.90 -22.85 72.82
N GLY A 18 -1.71 -21.86 73.23
CA GLY A 18 -2.50 -21.03 72.32
C GLY A 18 -1.62 -20.18 71.39
N LEU A 19 -0.60 -19.51 71.93
CA LEU A 19 0.38 -18.76 71.12
C LEU A 19 1.16 -19.66 70.16
N PHE A 20 1.52 -20.87 70.61
CA PHE A 20 2.20 -21.86 69.78
C PHE A 20 1.31 -22.33 68.61
N LEU A 21 0.03 -22.62 68.86
CA LEU A 21 -0.91 -23.00 67.80
C LEU A 21 -1.12 -21.86 66.80
N ILE A 22 -1.26 -20.62 67.27
CA ILE A 22 -1.44 -19.45 66.38
C ILE A 22 -0.20 -19.24 65.51
N THR A 23 1.01 -19.27 66.11
CA THR A 23 2.26 -19.11 65.35
C THR A 23 2.47 -20.25 64.36
N PHE A 24 2.09 -21.48 64.71
CA PHE A 24 2.13 -22.63 63.80
C PHE A 24 1.17 -22.47 62.61
N ILE A 25 -0.06 -22.02 62.85
CA ILE A 25 -1.04 -21.74 61.77
C ILE A 25 -0.52 -20.64 60.83
N ILE A 26 0.06 -19.56 61.40
CA ILE A 26 0.65 -18.48 60.60
C ILE A 26 1.81 -19.02 59.75
N ALA A 27 2.69 -19.85 60.31
CA ALA A 27 3.80 -20.44 59.58
C ALA A 27 3.32 -21.33 58.41
N ILE A 28 2.28 -22.12 58.60
CA ILE A 28 1.66 -22.93 57.52
C ILE A 28 1.08 -22.02 56.43
N LEU A 29 0.35 -20.97 56.80
CA LEU A 29 -0.24 -20.03 55.85
C LEU A 29 0.83 -19.27 55.05
N VAL A 30 1.92 -18.86 55.69
CA VAL A 30 3.06 -18.22 55.01
C VAL A 30 3.76 -19.22 54.09
N GLY A 31 3.99 -20.46 54.54
CA GLY A 31 4.56 -21.51 53.69
C GLY A 31 3.69 -21.83 52.47
N PHE A 32 2.38 -21.91 52.65
CA PHE A 32 1.43 -22.17 51.55
C PHE A 32 1.36 -21.01 50.56
N THR A 33 1.28 -19.76 51.05
CA THR A 33 1.24 -18.59 50.17
C THR A 33 2.54 -18.41 49.39
N THR A 34 3.70 -18.60 50.00
CA THR A 34 5.01 -18.50 49.33
C THR A 34 5.27 -19.60 48.32
N MET A 35 4.87 -20.86 48.58
CA MET A 35 5.01 -21.93 47.58
C MET A 35 4.03 -21.76 46.41
N ASN A 36 2.80 -21.28 46.67
CA ASN A 36 1.81 -21.09 45.62
C ASN A 36 2.17 -19.90 44.69
N THR A 37 2.75 -18.83 45.22
CA THR A 37 3.23 -17.71 44.38
C THR A 37 4.44 -18.12 43.53
N ALA A 38 5.36 -18.92 44.05
CA ALA A 38 6.49 -19.45 43.29
C ALA A 38 6.01 -20.32 42.11
N THR A 39 5.09 -21.26 42.37
CA THR A 39 4.55 -22.14 41.31
C THR A 39 3.71 -21.39 40.26
N LEU A 40 2.98 -20.35 40.65
CA LEU A 40 2.27 -19.48 39.70
C LEU A 40 3.25 -18.65 38.85
N SER A 41 4.32 -18.15 39.45
CA SER A 41 5.38 -17.44 38.74
C SER A 41 6.04 -18.35 37.70
N ASP A 42 6.43 -19.58 38.08
CA ASP A 42 7.07 -20.53 37.18
C ASP A 42 6.15 -20.94 36.02
N LYS A 43 4.86 -21.15 36.28
CA LYS A 43 3.88 -21.45 35.23
C LYS A 43 3.74 -20.29 34.24
N LYS A 44 3.70 -19.05 34.73
CA LYS A 44 3.63 -17.86 33.89
C LYS A 44 4.89 -17.71 33.05
N SER A 45 6.07 -17.81 33.66
CA SER A 45 7.36 -17.74 32.96
C SER A 45 7.51 -18.84 31.89
N ASN A 46 7.12 -20.08 32.19
CA ASN A 46 7.15 -21.16 31.21
C ASN A 46 6.17 -20.94 30.04
N THR A 47 5.01 -20.33 30.31
CA THR A 47 4.04 -20.00 29.27
C THR A 47 4.57 -18.89 28.37
N GLU A 48 5.14 -17.82 28.93
CA GLU A 48 5.77 -16.72 28.18
C GLU A 48 6.98 -17.22 27.37
N LEU A 49 7.82 -18.07 27.95
CA LEU A 49 8.95 -18.68 27.26
C LEU A 49 8.49 -19.53 26.07
N LYS A 50 7.41 -20.30 26.24
CA LYS A 50 6.83 -21.10 25.16
C LYS A 50 6.31 -20.19 24.04
N LYS A 51 5.56 -19.13 24.38
CA LYS A 51 5.09 -18.14 23.40
C LYS A 51 6.24 -17.51 22.64
N LEU A 52 7.31 -17.11 23.33
CA LEU A 52 8.49 -16.52 22.71
C LEU A 52 9.17 -17.51 21.75
N LYS A 53 9.30 -18.78 22.16
CA LYS A 53 9.88 -19.83 21.33
C LYS A 53 9.04 -20.11 20.08
N ASP A 54 7.72 -20.14 20.22
CA ASP A 54 6.79 -20.34 19.11
C ASP A 54 6.85 -19.14 18.14
N ASN A 55 6.93 -17.91 18.66
CA ASN A 55 7.10 -16.69 17.87
C ASN A 55 8.44 -16.66 17.12
N LEU A 56 9.55 -17.01 17.77
CA LEU A 56 10.87 -17.10 17.13
C LEU A 56 10.86 -18.14 16.01
N LYS A 57 10.27 -19.30 16.25
CA LYS A 57 10.16 -20.35 15.25
C LYS A 57 9.34 -19.89 14.04
N PHE A 58 8.20 -19.24 14.27
CA PHE A 58 7.42 -18.63 13.19
C PHE A 58 8.23 -17.58 12.41
N GLN A 59 8.98 -16.74 13.13
CA GLN A 59 9.82 -15.71 12.52
C GLN A 59 10.91 -16.31 11.60
N GLU A 60 11.60 -17.35 12.07
CA GLU A 60 12.70 -17.99 11.35
C GLU A 60 12.25 -18.89 10.21
N GLU A 61 11.19 -19.67 10.40
CA GLU A 61 10.78 -20.70 9.44
C GLU A 61 9.76 -20.22 8.42
N ILE A 62 8.94 -19.23 8.77
CA ILE A 62 7.80 -18.81 7.95
C ILE A 62 7.94 -17.34 7.54
N PHE A 63 7.93 -16.44 8.52
CA PHE A 63 7.80 -15.00 8.24
C PHE A 63 9.02 -14.44 7.52
N GLY A 64 10.23 -14.66 8.07
CA GLY A 64 11.48 -14.17 7.49
C GLY A 64 11.71 -14.68 6.06
N PRO A 65 11.64 -16.00 5.80
CA PRO A 65 11.78 -16.55 4.46
C PRO A 65 10.74 -16.00 3.46
N ASN A 66 9.47 -15.94 3.84
CA ASN A 66 8.41 -15.46 2.94
C ASN A 66 8.54 -13.96 2.67
N VAL A 67 8.89 -13.15 3.67
CA VAL A 67 9.16 -11.72 3.48
C VAL A 67 10.35 -11.53 2.54
N ASN A 68 11.45 -12.24 2.76
CA ASN A 68 12.63 -12.16 1.89
C ASN A 68 12.32 -12.58 0.45
N GLN A 69 11.53 -13.64 0.26
CA GLN A 69 11.11 -14.08 -1.06
C GLN A 69 10.17 -13.06 -1.72
N ALA A 70 9.20 -12.50 -0.99
CA ALA A 70 8.32 -11.45 -1.50
C ALA A 70 9.11 -10.20 -1.91
N THR A 71 10.07 -9.78 -1.09
CA THR A 71 11.01 -8.69 -1.44
C THR A 71 11.82 -9.04 -2.68
N GLY A 72 12.34 -10.26 -2.78
CA GLY A 72 13.05 -10.73 -3.98
C GLY A 72 12.20 -10.67 -5.25
N LEU A 73 10.94 -11.12 -5.19
CA LEU A 73 9.99 -11.04 -6.30
C LEU A 73 9.66 -9.59 -6.67
N LEU A 74 9.50 -8.70 -5.68
CA LEU A 74 9.31 -7.27 -5.93
C LEU A 74 10.47 -6.64 -6.71
N THR A 75 11.71 -7.04 -6.43
CA THR A 75 12.88 -6.51 -7.18
C THR A 75 12.93 -6.95 -8.64
N LYS A 76 12.22 -8.03 -8.98
CA LYS A 76 12.14 -8.56 -10.34
C LYS A 76 11.01 -7.95 -11.16
N LEU A 77 10.13 -7.16 -10.54
CA LEU A 77 9.08 -6.48 -11.29
C LEU A 77 9.72 -5.64 -12.40
N PRO A 78 9.26 -5.80 -13.65
CA PRO A 78 9.89 -5.15 -14.79
C PRO A 78 9.82 -3.63 -14.62
N LYS A 79 10.95 -2.96 -14.87
CA LYS A 79 10.95 -1.51 -15.02
C LYS A 79 10.48 -1.17 -16.43
N TYR A 80 9.92 0.02 -16.59
CA TYR A 80 9.33 0.47 -17.84
C TYR A 80 10.24 0.22 -19.07
N LYS A 81 9.71 -0.53 -20.06
CA LYS A 81 10.37 -0.98 -21.29
C LYS A 81 11.55 -1.96 -21.12
N GLU A 82 11.79 -2.50 -19.94
CA GLU A 82 12.73 -3.61 -19.76
C GLU A 82 12.03 -4.95 -20.02
N GLU A 83 12.68 -5.85 -20.79
CA GLU A 83 12.29 -7.25 -20.83
C GLU A 83 12.52 -7.85 -19.44
N GLY A 84 11.45 -8.27 -18.79
CA GLY A 84 11.50 -8.86 -17.45
C GLY A 84 10.57 -10.06 -17.32
N GLU A 85 10.57 -10.66 -16.14
CA GLU A 85 9.60 -11.70 -15.78
C GLU A 85 8.16 -11.13 -15.88
N ASN A 86 7.20 -11.99 -16.23
CA ASN A 86 5.82 -11.57 -16.48
C ASN A 86 5.22 -10.89 -15.23
N LYS A 87 4.80 -9.63 -15.39
CA LYS A 87 4.27 -8.78 -14.31
C LYS A 87 3.05 -9.40 -13.64
N GLU A 88 2.14 -9.99 -14.39
CA GLU A 88 0.94 -10.63 -13.87
C GLU A 88 1.29 -11.84 -13.01
N VAL A 89 2.24 -12.67 -13.46
CA VAL A 89 2.72 -13.85 -12.72
C VAL A 89 3.40 -13.41 -11.41
N LEU A 90 4.34 -12.46 -11.48
CA LEU A 90 5.01 -11.93 -10.29
C LEU A 90 4.00 -11.36 -9.29
N ASN A 91 2.99 -10.62 -9.77
CA ASN A 91 1.96 -10.06 -8.91
C ASN A 91 1.12 -11.14 -8.21
N GLN A 92 0.77 -12.21 -8.93
CA GLN A 92 0.06 -13.33 -8.35
C GLN A 92 0.91 -14.07 -7.32
N ASP A 93 2.19 -14.32 -7.61
CA ASP A 93 3.11 -15.01 -6.71
C ASP A 93 3.34 -14.21 -5.42
N ILE A 94 3.56 -12.89 -5.53
CA ILE A 94 3.69 -12.00 -4.37
C ILE A 94 2.40 -12.02 -3.55
N ALA A 95 1.24 -11.85 -4.18
CA ALA A 95 -0.04 -11.82 -3.48
C ALA A 95 -0.36 -13.15 -2.78
N ALA A 96 -0.07 -14.29 -3.44
CA ALA A 96 -0.25 -15.61 -2.88
C ALA A 96 0.67 -15.83 -1.66
N LEU A 97 1.93 -15.42 -1.76
CA LEU A 97 2.91 -15.54 -0.69
C LEU A 97 2.57 -14.66 0.52
N LEU A 98 2.18 -13.40 0.29
CA LEU A 98 1.75 -12.49 1.34
C LEU A 98 0.47 -12.98 2.02
N SER A 99 -0.50 -13.47 1.24
CA SER A 99 -1.75 -14.05 1.76
C SER A 99 -1.49 -15.30 2.60
N LYS A 100 -0.67 -16.22 2.11
CA LYS A 100 -0.25 -17.42 2.84
C LYS A 100 0.40 -17.04 4.18
N THR A 101 1.38 -16.13 4.15
CA THR A 101 2.08 -15.67 5.36
C THR A 101 1.11 -15.04 6.35
N LYS A 102 0.16 -14.23 5.87
CA LYS A 102 -0.86 -13.58 6.71
C LYS A 102 -1.76 -14.60 7.40
N ASN A 103 -2.12 -15.69 6.72
CA ASN A 103 -2.98 -16.74 7.27
C ASN A 103 -2.27 -17.62 8.31
N GLU A 104 -0.94 -17.65 8.29
CA GLU A 104 -0.12 -18.38 9.27
C GLU A 104 0.20 -17.54 10.52
N ILE A 105 -0.08 -16.23 10.51
CA ILE A 105 0.03 -15.39 11.70
C ILE A 105 -1.03 -15.83 12.72
N ALA A 106 -0.61 -16.02 13.96
CA ALA A 106 -1.51 -16.37 15.05
C ALA A 106 -2.67 -15.35 15.18
N PRO A 107 -3.90 -15.81 15.47
CA PRO A 107 -5.06 -14.92 15.56
C PRO A 107 -5.05 -14.02 16.80
N GLU A 108 -4.20 -14.31 17.79
CA GLU A 108 -4.08 -13.48 19.00
C GLU A 108 -3.54 -12.09 18.65
N GLU A 109 -4.19 -11.03 19.14
CA GLU A 109 -3.69 -9.66 18.97
C GLU A 109 -2.62 -9.36 20.02
N THR A 110 -1.38 -9.58 19.60
CA THR A 110 -0.16 -9.22 20.32
C THR A 110 0.63 -8.20 19.51
N TRP A 111 1.56 -7.48 20.15
CA TRP A 111 2.39 -6.51 19.43
C TRP A 111 3.23 -7.19 18.32
N GLU A 112 3.67 -8.43 18.54
CA GLU A 112 4.39 -9.24 17.54
C GLU A 112 3.52 -9.52 16.31
N THR A 113 2.30 -10.01 16.52
CA THR A 113 1.38 -10.33 15.41
C THR A 113 0.94 -9.09 14.64
N THR A 114 0.79 -7.95 15.32
CA THR A 114 0.51 -6.66 14.68
C THR A 114 1.70 -6.23 13.83
N MET A 115 2.92 -6.32 14.36
CA MET A 115 4.14 -6.03 13.59
C MET A 115 4.22 -6.89 12.32
N TYR A 116 3.95 -8.20 12.41
CA TYR A 116 3.94 -9.08 11.24
C TYR A 116 2.91 -8.64 10.20
N LYS A 117 1.69 -8.29 10.63
CA LYS A 117 0.63 -7.79 9.74
C LYS A 117 1.03 -6.48 9.06
N ASP A 118 1.65 -5.55 9.79
CA ASP A 118 2.06 -4.23 9.28
C ASP A 118 3.15 -4.36 8.20
N VAL A 119 4.11 -5.27 8.39
CA VAL A 119 5.14 -5.56 7.39
C VAL A 119 4.53 -6.15 6.13
N ILE A 120 3.62 -7.13 6.26
CA ILE A 120 2.91 -7.72 5.11
C ILE A 120 2.11 -6.65 4.37
N GLN A 121 1.42 -5.77 5.11
CA GLN A 121 0.66 -4.67 4.52
C GLN A 121 1.58 -3.69 3.79
N SER A 122 2.75 -3.39 4.35
CA SER A 122 3.75 -2.52 3.71
C SER A 122 4.27 -3.11 2.40
N LEU A 123 4.53 -4.43 2.35
CA LEU A 123 4.92 -5.13 1.12
C LEU A 123 3.80 -5.12 0.08
N SER A 124 2.55 -5.33 0.50
CA SER A 124 1.39 -5.23 -0.40
C SER A 124 1.21 -3.82 -0.95
N ASN A 125 1.38 -2.79 -0.12
CA ASN A 125 1.30 -1.39 -0.56
C ASN A 125 2.43 -1.06 -1.54
N LEU A 126 3.63 -1.58 -1.28
CA LEU A 126 4.78 -1.39 -2.18
C LEU A 126 4.54 -2.07 -3.54
N GLN A 127 3.96 -3.27 -3.55
CA GLN A 127 3.55 -3.97 -4.78
C GLN A 127 2.57 -3.11 -5.60
N LEU A 128 1.55 -2.55 -4.95
CA LEU A 128 0.58 -1.67 -5.60
C LEU A 128 1.26 -0.41 -6.16
N ALA A 129 2.14 0.23 -5.39
CA ALA A 129 2.87 1.41 -5.84
C ALA A 129 3.75 1.13 -7.07
N TYR A 130 4.42 -0.03 -7.14
CA TYR A 130 5.15 -0.43 -8.34
C TYR A 130 4.23 -0.63 -9.55
N ASN A 131 3.07 -1.27 -9.35
CA ASN A 131 2.10 -1.47 -10.41
C ASN A 131 1.55 -0.15 -10.96
N ASP A 132 1.22 0.78 -10.06
CA ASP A 132 0.76 2.13 -10.40
C ASP A 132 1.84 2.90 -11.14
N GLN A 133 3.10 2.81 -10.69
CA GLN A 133 4.24 3.43 -11.37
C GLN A 133 4.38 2.92 -12.81
N ILE A 134 4.30 1.60 -13.02
CA ILE A 134 4.39 1.01 -14.36
C ILE A 134 3.22 1.49 -15.23
N SER A 135 1.99 1.48 -14.71
CA SER A 135 0.81 1.97 -15.44
C SER A 135 0.97 3.43 -15.86
N LEU A 136 1.41 4.29 -14.93
CA LEU A 136 1.64 5.71 -15.20
C LEU A 136 2.74 5.93 -16.25
N LEU A 137 3.79 5.12 -16.23
CA LEU A 137 4.86 5.19 -17.24
C LEU A 137 4.38 4.70 -18.61
N GLU A 138 3.52 3.70 -18.67
CA GLU A 138 2.84 3.26 -19.90
C GLU A 138 1.96 4.38 -20.47
N ASP A 139 1.13 5.02 -19.64
CA ASP A 139 0.27 6.14 -20.04
C ASP A 139 1.10 7.34 -20.52
N LEU A 140 2.18 7.68 -19.82
CA LEU A 140 3.14 8.73 -20.24
C LEU A 140 3.88 8.35 -21.53
N GLY A 141 4.20 7.06 -21.70
CA GLY A 141 4.75 6.52 -22.93
C GLY A 141 3.84 6.69 -24.13
N GLN A 142 2.56 6.39 -23.94
CA GLN A 142 1.50 6.60 -24.93
C GLN A 142 1.25 8.11 -25.18
N SER A 143 1.51 8.98 -24.20
CA SER A 143 1.52 10.43 -24.41
C SER A 143 2.53 10.88 -25.47
N GLY A 144 3.61 10.13 -25.70
CA GLY A 144 4.52 10.35 -26.82
C GLY A 144 3.86 10.18 -28.19
N GLU A 145 2.92 9.25 -28.32
CA GLU A 145 2.12 9.05 -29.54
C GLU A 145 1.11 10.19 -29.72
N VAL A 146 0.52 10.68 -28.62
CA VAL A 146 -0.34 11.87 -28.62
C VAL A 146 0.45 13.13 -28.98
N SER A 147 1.67 13.28 -28.47
CA SER A 147 2.59 14.37 -28.82
C SER A 147 3.00 14.30 -30.29
N LYS A 148 3.25 13.10 -30.82
CA LYS A 148 3.54 12.87 -32.23
C LYS A 148 2.36 13.21 -33.14
N LYS A 149 1.15 12.77 -32.80
CA LYS A 149 -0.10 13.13 -33.51
C LYS A 149 -0.36 14.64 -33.46
N LEU A 150 -0.04 15.30 -32.33
CA LEU A 150 -0.12 16.76 -32.22
C LEU A 150 0.90 17.46 -33.12
N GLN A 151 2.12 16.93 -33.20
CA GLN A 151 3.18 17.47 -34.05
C GLN A 151 2.89 17.29 -35.54
N GLU A 152 2.32 16.14 -35.93
CA GLU A 152 1.81 15.87 -37.28
C GLU A 152 0.67 16.84 -37.64
N CYS A 153 -0.28 17.05 -36.72
CA CYS A 153 -1.39 18.00 -36.92
C CYS A 153 -0.91 19.45 -37.06
N MET A 154 0.11 19.86 -36.30
CA MET A 154 0.74 21.19 -36.47
C MET A 154 1.46 21.32 -37.82
N ALA A 155 2.11 20.25 -38.30
CA ALA A 155 2.78 20.25 -39.59
C ALA A 155 1.78 20.35 -40.75
N GLU A 156 0.67 19.60 -40.71
CA GLU A 156 -0.42 19.71 -41.68
C GLU A 156 -1.03 21.12 -41.70
N LYS A 157 -1.28 21.70 -40.53
CA LYS A 157 -1.78 23.09 -40.43
C LYS A 157 -0.84 24.07 -41.13
N ASN A 158 0.47 23.95 -40.92
CA ASN A 158 1.45 24.83 -41.55
C ASN A 158 1.52 24.63 -43.07
N GLN A 159 1.39 23.39 -43.55
CA GLN A 159 1.29 23.11 -44.98
C GLN A 159 0.04 23.73 -45.61
N LEU A 160 -1.11 23.57 -44.97
CA LEU A 160 -2.38 24.17 -45.43
C LEU A 160 -2.32 25.69 -45.41
N GLN A 161 -1.71 26.30 -44.37
CA GLN A 161 -1.52 27.74 -44.28
C GLN A 161 -0.60 28.26 -45.42
N ASN A 162 0.46 27.53 -45.73
CA ASN A 162 1.37 27.86 -46.84
C ASN A 162 0.66 27.73 -48.20
N GLN A 163 -0.16 26.70 -48.40
CA GLN A 163 -0.98 26.55 -49.60
C GLN A 163 -2.00 27.69 -49.73
N LEU A 164 -2.63 28.10 -48.62
CA LEU A 164 -3.57 29.21 -48.60
C LEU A 164 -2.89 30.53 -48.95
N ASN A 165 -1.71 30.78 -48.40
CA ASN A 165 -0.90 31.97 -48.72
C ASN A 165 -0.46 31.96 -50.20
N MET A 166 -0.09 30.80 -50.75
CA MET A 166 0.24 30.64 -52.17
C MET A 166 -0.96 30.87 -53.07
N ILE A 167 -2.15 30.39 -52.71
CA ILE A 167 -3.40 30.61 -53.45
C ILE A 167 -3.77 32.10 -53.41
N GLN A 168 -3.69 32.75 -52.25
CA GLN A 168 -3.94 34.19 -52.11
C GLN A 168 -2.91 35.03 -52.87
N ALA A 169 -1.63 34.64 -52.87
CA ALA A 169 -0.60 35.29 -53.67
C ALA A 169 -0.83 35.07 -55.17
N SER A 170 -1.33 33.90 -55.59
CA SER A 170 -1.70 33.62 -56.99
C SER A 170 -3.01 34.28 -57.42
N GLY A 171 -3.87 34.68 -56.48
CA GLY A 171 -5.10 35.45 -56.73
C GLY A 171 -4.90 36.97 -56.73
N GLY A 172 -3.70 37.44 -56.37
CA GLY A 172 -3.35 38.85 -56.21
C GLY A 172 -2.59 39.45 -57.39
N GLY A 173 -2.90 39.08 -58.64
CA GLY A 173 -2.24 39.68 -59.79
C GLY A 173 -2.73 39.20 -61.15
N GLY A 174 -3.62 39.98 -61.77
CA GLY A 174 -3.66 40.18 -63.22
C GLY A 174 -4.28 39.10 -64.11
N GLY A 175 -5.51 39.39 -64.57
CA GLY A 175 -5.87 39.28 -65.99
C GLY A 175 -6.17 37.90 -66.59
N GLY A 176 -7.46 37.60 -66.75
CA GLY A 176 -8.00 36.98 -67.97
C GLY A 176 -8.13 35.46 -68.00
N GLY A 177 -9.38 34.99 -67.96
CA GLY A 177 -9.81 33.80 -68.71
C GLY A 177 -10.24 32.56 -67.89
N GLY A 178 -11.45 32.08 -68.17
CA GLY A 178 -11.82 30.67 -68.01
C GLY A 178 -12.68 30.32 -66.81
N GLY A 179 -13.99 30.18 -67.03
CA GLY A 179 -14.96 29.70 -66.05
C GLY A 179 -14.65 28.27 -65.57
N GLY A 180 -14.52 28.10 -64.26
CA GLY A 180 -14.33 26.79 -63.62
C GLY A 180 -14.00 26.82 -62.12
N SER A 181 -13.52 27.94 -61.57
CA SER A 181 -12.96 27.97 -60.20
C SER A 181 -13.93 28.38 -59.06
N ASN A 182 -15.12 28.92 -59.34
CA ASN A 182 -16.00 29.42 -58.27
C ASN A 182 -16.61 28.33 -57.36
N ALA A 183 -16.82 27.11 -57.86
CA ALA A 183 -17.37 26.02 -57.05
C ALA A 183 -16.32 25.43 -56.08
N ALA A 184 -15.06 25.35 -56.50
CA ALA A 184 -13.96 24.85 -55.68
C ALA A 184 -13.60 25.80 -54.54
N VAL A 185 -13.63 27.12 -54.80
CA VAL A 185 -13.38 28.14 -53.77
C VAL A 185 -14.49 28.16 -52.71
N ALA A 186 -15.76 28.05 -53.13
CA ALA A 186 -16.90 28.00 -52.20
C ALA A 186 -16.88 26.72 -51.33
N GLN A 187 -16.45 25.59 -51.90
CA GLN A 187 -16.30 24.34 -51.15
C GLN A 187 -15.16 24.44 -50.14
N LEU A 188 -14.02 25.00 -50.52
CA LEU A 188 -12.88 25.21 -49.61
C LEU A 188 -13.20 26.19 -48.48
N GLU A 189 -13.98 27.25 -48.73
CA GLU A 189 -14.45 28.14 -47.65
C GLU A 189 -15.37 27.43 -46.66
N LYS A 190 -16.25 26.55 -47.16
CA LYS A 190 -17.13 25.75 -46.31
C LYS A 190 -16.33 24.78 -45.45
N ASP A 191 -15.38 24.06 -46.06
CA ASP A 191 -14.54 23.10 -45.37
C ASP A 191 -13.64 23.80 -44.32
N LEU A 192 -13.16 25.01 -44.61
CA LEU A 192 -12.39 25.81 -43.65
C LEU A 192 -13.22 26.26 -42.45
N LYS A 193 -14.48 26.66 -42.67
CA LYS A 193 -15.42 26.98 -41.57
C LYS A 193 -15.75 25.76 -40.72
N ASP A 194 -16.02 24.61 -41.34
CA ASP A 194 -16.29 23.36 -40.63
C ASP A 194 -15.08 22.93 -39.79
N THR A 195 -13.88 23.05 -40.34
CA THR A 195 -12.64 22.68 -39.65
C THR A 195 -12.35 23.64 -38.49
N GLN A 196 -12.60 24.94 -38.65
CA GLN A 196 -12.51 25.90 -37.54
C GLN A 196 -13.52 25.61 -36.43
N GLN A 197 -14.74 25.20 -36.76
CA GLN A 197 -15.74 24.82 -35.75
C GLN A 197 -15.30 23.56 -34.99
N LYS A 198 -14.83 22.53 -35.69
CA LYS A 198 -14.29 21.31 -35.07
C LYS A 198 -13.11 21.61 -34.14
N LEU A 199 -12.21 22.51 -34.54
CA LEU A 199 -11.08 22.93 -33.71
C LEU A 199 -11.53 23.68 -32.44
N ARG A 200 -12.55 24.55 -32.55
CA ARG A 200 -13.12 25.23 -31.37
C ARG A 200 -13.77 24.24 -30.41
N GLN A 201 -14.52 23.28 -30.95
CA GLN A 201 -15.16 22.23 -30.16
C GLN A 201 -14.13 21.39 -29.41
N CYS A 202 -13.09 20.93 -30.10
CA CYS A 202 -12.02 20.13 -29.49
C CYS A 202 -11.24 20.93 -28.41
N ASN A 203 -11.05 22.23 -28.59
CA ASN A 203 -10.43 23.09 -27.57
C ASN A 203 -11.31 23.26 -26.33
N LEU A 204 -12.63 23.37 -26.49
CA LEU A 204 -13.58 23.43 -25.39
C LEU A 204 -13.61 22.11 -24.60
N GLU A 205 -13.65 20.98 -25.30
CA GLU A 205 -13.59 19.64 -24.70
C GLU A 205 -12.29 19.41 -23.95
N ASN A 206 -11.14 19.78 -24.53
CA ASN A 206 -9.85 19.71 -23.84
C ASN A 206 -9.81 20.56 -22.57
N ARG A 207 -10.46 21.75 -22.59
CA ARG A 207 -10.53 22.61 -21.42
C ARG A 207 -11.41 22.03 -20.33
N ALA A 208 -12.54 21.42 -20.70
CA ALA A 208 -13.43 20.71 -19.78
C ALA A 208 -12.73 19.50 -19.15
N LEU A 209 -12.06 18.67 -19.95
CA LEU A 209 -11.30 17.52 -19.47
C LEU A 209 -10.18 17.92 -18.51
N LYS A 210 -9.45 19.01 -18.81
CA LYS A 210 -8.42 19.55 -17.89
C LYS A 210 -9.00 19.95 -16.54
N GLN A 211 -10.18 20.60 -16.53
CA GLN A 211 -10.85 20.98 -15.29
C GLN A 211 -11.36 19.76 -14.51
N GLU A 212 -11.83 18.72 -15.20
CA GLU A 212 -12.26 17.45 -14.57
C GLU A 212 -11.07 16.75 -13.89
N VAL A 213 -9.93 16.67 -14.57
CA VAL A 213 -8.68 16.11 -14.04
C VAL A 213 -8.18 16.89 -12.82
N GLU A 214 -8.27 18.22 -12.84
CA GLU A 214 -7.86 19.06 -11.72
C GLU A 214 -8.79 18.92 -10.50
N LYS A 215 -10.10 18.74 -10.71
CA LYS A 215 -11.06 18.39 -9.65
C LYS A 215 -10.82 17.01 -9.06
N MET A 216 -10.45 16.03 -9.89
CA MET A 216 -10.11 14.67 -9.42
C MET A 216 -8.81 14.66 -8.62
N ARG A 217 -7.83 15.52 -8.95
CA ARG A 217 -6.55 15.63 -8.22
C ARG A 217 -6.64 16.38 -6.89
N SER A 218 -7.71 17.15 -6.67
CA SER A 218 -7.93 17.97 -5.46
C SER A 218 -8.90 17.34 -4.47
N ARG A 219 -9.40 16.13 -4.77
CA ARG A 219 -10.11 15.25 -3.84
C ARG A 219 -9.15 14.18 -3.31
#